data_AF-A0A1A6ARA7-F1
#
_entry.id   AF-A0A1A6ARA7-F1
#
_cell.length_a   1.000
_cell.length_b   1.000
_cell.length_c   1.000
_cell.angle_alpha   90.00
_cell.angle_beta   90.00
_cell.angle_gamma   90.00
#
_symmetry.space_group_name_H-M   'P 1'
#
loop_
_entity.id
_entity.type
_entity.pdbx_description
1 polymer ?
#
loop_
_entity_poly.entity_id
_entity_poly.type
_entity_poly.pdbx_seq_one_letter_code
_entity_poly.pdbx_strand_id
1 'polypeptide(L)'
;MKEFIKNRNTDALYVLQNLIVRYTKGKSSSIKEDTAVRILNSIYYAINAYIKGSTNSSKGFSLMVQDDIVKMYESGIEILKKSVLECKELYGEVKENKLHIPNEIYNYTIDTALTCFFESYDIVFAAQDVTCTMDYPLVFDNMNIKGIYYIKQYLEKLKIETEFCNFFTQAAIRKLLRDYGKKYKINIIKAPINVFEILIDQSLFLVLSESSEEKLTISMDEFKRISERFLGKSKEEISLIVNRAFSKIISKFNIKSLKLIGYIKKYENSFKTRFLIACSSGNLYNMVVIDKEGNEENYVAFKKGRKMDNYEFSCVVDEVTKCENVKDKLEIISENVHSLEDYMDILNLECLFGDEYKKVFQSLDDMSLAVLGKNVFYDDLRCNSFSISTERLLLYKDTLEYEWQNYYIDFLLELKGERIRDIEKIIMNIDVGEEL
;
A
#
# COMPACT_ATOMS: atom_id res chain seq x y z
N MET A 1 -45.39 16.01 -21.95
CA MET A 1 -44.46 15.22 -21.09
C MET A 1 -44.07 13.88 -21.74
N LYS A 2 -44.99 12.99 -22.12
CA LYS A 2 -44.66 11.74 -22.84
C LYS A 2 -43.96 11.95 -24.19
N GLU A 3 -44.41 12.93 -24.98
CA GLU A 3 -43.82 13.29 -26.28
C GLU A 3 -42.45 13.99 -26.15
N PHE A 4 -42.31 14.80 -25.09
CA PHE A 4 -41.04 15.44 -24.70
C PHE A 4 -39.97 14.42 -24.27
N ILE A 5 -40.37 13.39 -23.50
CA ILE A 5 -39.49 12.27 -23.13
C ILE A 5 -39.16 11.40 -24.35
N LYS A 6 -40.12 11.20 -25.26
CA LYS A 6 -39.93 10.42 -26.50
C LYS A 6 -38.92 11.07 -27.45
N ASN A 7 -39.02 12.38 -27.69
CA ASN A 7 -38.07 13.11 -28.56
C ASN A 7 -36.65 13.10 -28.00
N ARG A 8 -36.49 13.25 -26.69
CA ARG A 8 -35.18 13.18 -26.03
C ARG A 8 -34.52 11.80 -26.07
N ASN A 9 -35.31 10.74 -26.01
CA ASN A 9 -34.78 9.40 -26.26
C ASN A 9 -34.29 9.26 -27.71
N THR A 10 -34.96 9.88 -28.68
CA THR A 10 -34.54 9.87 -30.09
C THR A 10 -33.19 10.60 -30.29
N ASP A 11 -32.97 11.75 -29.65
CA ASP A 11 -31.73 12.51 -29.81
C ASP A 11 -30.53 11.81 -29.15
N ALA A 12 -30.72 11.17 -28.00
CA ALA A 12 -29.69 10.34 -27.38
C ALA A 12 -29.33 9.12 -28.24
N LEU A 13 -30.33 8.51 -28.90
CA LEU A 13 -30.12 7.42 -29.86
C LEU A 13 -29.38 7.90 -31.11
N TYR A 14 -29.61 9.13 -31.56
CA TYR A 14 -28.85 9.74 -32.66
C TYR A 14 -27.37 9.93 -32.31
N VAL A 15 -27.07 10.46 -31.11
CA VAL A 15 -25.68 10.56 -30.63
C VAL A 15 -25.05 9.16 -30.53
N LEU A 16 -25.77 8.17 -30.00
CA LEU A 16 -25.31 6.79 -29.91
C LEU A 16 -25.00 6.20 -31.29
N GLN A 17 -25.88 6.36 -32.28
CA GLN A 17 -25.65 5.87 -33.64
C GLN A 17 -24.36 6.44 -34.23
N ASN A 18 -24.15 7.75 -34.09
CA ASN A 18 -22.92 8.40 -34.57
C ASN A 18 -21.67 7.88 -33.85
N LEU A 19 -21.74 7.66 -32.52
CA LEU A 19 -20.63 7.09 -31.77
C LEU A 19 -20.36 5.62 -32.14
N ILE A 20 -21.38 4.82 -32.46
CA ILE A 20 -21.18 3.44 -32.93
C ILE A 20 -20.41 3.43 -34.25
N VAL A 21 -20.81 4.28 -35.22
CA VAL A 21 -20.08 4.42 -36.49
C VAL A 21 -18.63 4.84 -36.26
N ARG A 22 -18.39 5.76 -35.32
CA ARG A 22 -17.03 6.18 -34.95
C ARG A 22 -16.23 5.05 -34.28
N TYR A 23 -16.86 4.31 -33.37
CA TYR A 23 -16.26 3.19 -32.64
C TYR A 23 -15.81 2.07 -33.59
N THR A 24 -16.64 1.72 -34.57
CA THR A 24 -16.31 0.71 -35.60
C THR A 24 -15.42 1.25 -36.72
N LYS A 25 -15.00 2.52 -36.65
CA LYS A 25 -14.25 3.22 -37.71
C LYS A 25 -14.96 3.15 -39.08
N GLY A 26 -16.29 3.20 -39.07
CA GLY A 26 -17.14 3.13 -40.26
C GLY A 26 -17.27 1.74 -40.89
N LYS A 27 -16.71 0.69 -40.28
CA LYS A 27 -16.69 -0.67 -40.85
C LYS A 27 -17.94 -1.49 -40.56
N SER A 28 -18.75 -1.07 -39.58
CA SER A 28 -19.97 -1.79 -39.18
C SER A 28 -20.95 -0.86 -38.48
N SER A 29 -22.24 -1.11 -38.65
CA SER A 29 -23.32 -0.49 -37.86
C SER A 29 -23.83 -1.38 -36.72
N SER A 30 -23.23 -2.57 -36.54
CA SER A 30 -23.58 -3.54 -35.50
C SER A 30 -22.40 -3.75 -34.56
N ILE A 31 -22.70 -3.74 -33.25
CA ILE A 31 -21.79 -4.01 -32.14
C ILE A 31 -22.49 -4.90 -31.12
N LYS A 32 -21.73 -5.50 -30.20
CA LYS A 32 -22.31 -6.25 -29.08
C LYS A 32 -23.17 -5.32 -28.21
N GLU A 33 -24.26 -5.85 -27.68
CA GLU A 33 -25.20 -5.10 -26.82
C GLU A 33 -24.48 -4.44 -25.64
N ASP A 34 -23.60 -5.18 -24.94
CA ASP A 34 -22.80 -4.65 -23.84
C ASP A 34 -21.96 -3.42 -24.23
N THR A 35 -21.42 -3.43 -25.46
CA THR A 35 -20.64 -2.29 -25.99
C THR A 35 -21.54 -1.09 -26.27
N ALA A 36 -22.75 -1.32 -26.80
CA ALA A 36 -23.73 -0.26 -27.02
C ALA A 36 -24.19 0.37 -25.70
N VAL A 37 -24.49 -0.45 -24.68
CA VAL A 37 -24.86 0.00 -23.33
C VAL A 37 -23.72 0.80 -22.70
N ARG A 38 -22.47 0.34 -22.84
CA ARG A 38 -21.29 1.04 -22.32
C ARG A 38 -21.11 2.43 -22.95
N ILE A 39 -21.25 2.55 -24.27
CA ILE A 39 -21.19 3.85 -24.98
C ILE A 39 -22.36 4.75 -24.55
N LEU A 40 -23.57 4.20 -24.40
CA LEU A 40 -24.73 4.95 -23.95
C LEU A 40 -24.54 5.52 -22.53
N ASN A 41 -23.95 4.73 -21.62
CA ASN A 41 -23.58 5.20 -20.29
C ASN A 41 -22.55 6.34 -20.34
N SER A 42 -21.62 6.30 -21.30
CA SER A 42 -20.64 7.38 -21.51
C SER A 42 -21.31 8.68 -21.96
N ILE A 43 -22.30 8.59 -22.87
CA ILE A 43 -23.12 9.73 -23.28
C ILE A 43 -23.84 10.34 -22.07
N TYR A 44 -24.51 9.52 -21.25
CA TYR A 44 -25.21 10.02 -20.07
C TYR A 44 -24.26 10.62 -19.03
N TYR A 45 -23.06 10.06 -18.88
CA TYR A 45 -22.04 10.62 -18.00
C TYR A 45 -21.61 12.03 -18.45
N ALA A 46 -21.38 12.23 -19.75
CA ALA A 46 -21.07 13.55 -20.31
C ALA A 46 -22.22 14.55 -20.18
N ILE A 47 -23.46 14.14 -20.46
CA ILE A 47 -24.64 14.99 -20.26
C ILE A 47 -24.79 15.39 -18.78
N ASN A 48 -24.55 14.47 -17.85
CA ASN A 48 -24.60 14.76 -16.42
C ASN A 48 -23.49 15.73 -16.00
N ALA A 49 -22.30 15.64 -16.60
CA ALA A 49 -21.22 16.62 -16.40
C ALA A 49 -21.66 18.03 -16.82
N TYR A 50 -22.32 18.16 -17.98
CA TYR A 50 -22.90 19.43 -18.43
C TYR A 50 -23.94 19.98 -17.44
N ILE A 51 -24.90 19.14 -17.03
CA ILE A 51 -25.95 19.54 -16.09
C ILE A 51 -25.32 20.02 -14.79
N LYS A 52 -24.39 19.25 -14.19
CA LYS A 52 -23.72 19.64 -12.94
C LYS A 52 -22.90 20.92 -13.09
N GLY A 53 -22.17 21.09 -14.20
CA GLY A 53 -21.42 22.32 -14.48
C GLY A 53 -22.29 23.59 -14.51
N SER A 54 -23.57 23.45 -14.89
CA SER A 54 -24.53 24.56 -14.94
C SER A 54 -25.23 24.89 -13.61
N THR A 55 -25.16 23.98 -12.62
CA THR A 55 -25.89 24.08 -11.33
C THR A 55 -25.31 25.04 -10.30
N ASN A 56 -24.22 25.77 -10.60
CA ASN A 56 -23.85 26.99 -9.85
C ASN A 56 -24.86 28.13 -10.04
N SER A 57 -25.87 27.95 -10.90
CA SER A 57 -27.06 28.78 -10.97
C SER A 57 -28.30 27.91 -10.74
N SER A 58 -29.32 28.43 -10.07
CA SER A 58 -30.61 27.79 -9.77
C SER A 58 -31.47 27.43 -11.01
N LYS A 59 -30.85 27.02 -12.13
CA LYS A 59 -31.44 26.82 -13.46
C LYS A 59 -31.31 25.40 -14.04
N GLY A 60 -30.73 24.43 -13.32
CA GLY A 60 -30.46 23.09 -13.85
C GLY A 60 -31.69 22.36 -14.44
N PHE A 61 -32.88 22.58 -13.87
CA PHE A 61 -34.12 22.00 -14.40
C PHE A 61 -34.68 22.76 -15.63
N SER A 62 -34.43 24.07 -15.76
CA SER A 62 -34.90 24.84 -16.93
C SER A 62 -34.04 24.61 -18.18
N LEU A 63 -32.74 24.33 -18.00
CA LEU A 63 -31.81 23.98 -19.09
C LEU A 63 -32.12 22.60 -19.68
N MET A 64 -32.54 21.65 -18.84
CA MET A 64 -33.11 20.38 -19.30
C MET A 64 -34.40 20.55 -20.13
N VAL A 65 -34.99 21.74 -20.23
CA VAL A 65 -36.17 21.98 -21.07
C VAL A 65 -35.82 22.76 -22.34
N GLN A 66 -34.66 23.42 -22.40
CA GLN A 66 -34.28 24.36 -23.46
C GLN A 66 -33.20 23.85 -24.42
N ASP A 67 -32.23 23.05 -23.96
CA ASP A 67 -31.10 22.64 -24.79
C ASP A 67 -31.27 21.26 -25.43
N ASP A 68 -30.77 21.15 -26.66
CA ASP A 68 -30.67 19.93 -27.46
C ASP A 68 -29.63 18.97 -26.85
N ILE A 69 -29.96 17.68 -26.80
CA ILE A 69 -29.12 16.63 -26.22
C ILE A 69 -27.76 16.54 -26.91
N VAL A 70 -27.69 16.79 -28.21
CA VAL A 70 -26.43 16.82 -28.96
C VAL A 70 -25.50 17.88 -28.37
N LYS A 71 -26.01 19.11 -28.15
CA LYS A 71 -25.23 20.21 -27.56
C LYS A 71 -24.84 19.95 -26.11
N MET A 72 -25.75 19.34 -25.33
CA MET A 72 -25.47 18.96 -23.94
C MET A 72 -24.34 17.93 -23.88
N TYR A 73 -24.36 16.94 -24.77
CA TYR A 73 -23.31 15.93 -24.88
C TYR A 73 -21.97 16.55 -25.29
N GLU A 74 -21.93 17.34 -26.37
CA GLU A 74 -20.70 17.99 -26.84
C GLU A 74 -20.07 18.90 -25.78
N SER A 75 -20.89 19.74 -25.14
CA SER A 75 -20.44 20.61 -24.05
C SER A 75 -19.99 19.80 -22.82
N GLY A 76 -20.67 18.70 -22.53
CA GLY A 76 -20.30 17.76 -21.48
C GLY A 76 -18.93 17.14 -21.72
N ILE A 77 -18.63 16.75 -22.96
CA ILE A 77 -17.32 16.22 -23.34
C ILE A 77 -16.22 17.26 -23.11
N GLU A 78 -16.44 18.53 -23.45
CA GLU A 78 -15.46 19.59 -23.17
C GLU A 78 -15.23 19.80 -21.66
N ILE A 79 -16.28 19.73 -20.84
CA ILE A 79 -16.15 19.79 -19.37
C ILE A 79 -15.34 18.59 -18.85
N LEU A 80 -15.58 17.39 -19.38
CA LEU A 80 -14.83 16.20 -18.99
C LEU A 80 -13.37 16.28 -19.40
N LYS A 81 -13.06 16.77 -20.61
CA LYS A 81 -11.67 17.02 -21.04
C LYS A 81 -10.94 17.95 -20.08
N LYS A 82 -11.57 19.07 -19.72
CA LYS A 82 -11.01 20.00 -18.72
C LYS A 82 -10.80 19.30 -17.37
N SER A 83 -11.79 18.54 -16.91
CA SER A 83 -11.70 17.79 -15.65
C SER A 83 -10.54 16.79 -15.64
N VAL A 84 -10.26 16.14 -16.78
CA VAL A 84 -9.11 15.23 -16.93
C VAL A 84 -7.79 15.98 -16.82
N LEU A 85 -7.67 17.16 -17.45
CA LEU A 85 -6.47 17.98 -17.34
C LEU A 85 -6.22 18.42 -15.88
N GLU A 86 -7.25 18.93 -15.20
CA GLU A 86 -7.18 19.29 -13.78
C GLU A 86 -6.77 18.09 -12.90
N CYS A 87 -7.27 16.88 -13.20
CA CYS A 87 -6.89 15.67 -12.46
C CYS A 87 -5.44 15.25 -12.73
N LYS A 88 -4.94 15.44 -13.95
CA LYS A 88 -3.54 15.15 -14.29
C LYS A 88 -2.59 16.09 -13.55
N GLU A 89 -2.94 17.38 -13.47
CA GLU A 89 -2.19 18.36 -12.67
C GLU A 89 -2.18 17.96 -11.19
N LEU A 90 -3.36 17.67 -10.62
CA LEU A 90 -3.48 17.21 -9.24
C LEU A 90 -2.72 15.91 -8.97
N TYR A 91 -2.72 14.97 -9.92
CA TYR A 91 -1.95 13.74 -9.82
C TYR A 91 -0.44 14.01 -9.81
N GLY A 92 0.04 14.95 -10.62
CA GLY A 92 1.43 15.43 -10.57
C GLY A 92 1.81 15.91 -9.18
N GLU A 93 0.98 16.76 -8.58
CA GLU A 93 1.20 17.25 -7.20
C GLU A 93 1.21 16.12 -6.17
N VAL A 94 0.30 15.13 -6.29
CA VAL A 94 0.26 13.96 -5.40
C VAL A 94 1.55 13.14 -5.53
N LYS A 95 2.06 12.95 -6.75
CA LYS A 95 3.27 12.17 -7.01
C LYS A 95 4.52 12.88 -6.48
N GLU A 96 4.59 14.20 -6.64
CA GLU A 96 5.69 15.02 -6.12
C GLU A 96 5.76 15.03 -4.59
N ASN A 97 4.61 15.02 -3.92
CA ASN A 97 4.51 15.11 -2.46
C ASN A 97 4.29 13.76 -1.77
N LYS A 98 4.46 12.64 -2.49
CA LYS A 98 4.18 11.29 -1.98
C LYS A 98 5.08 10.93 -0.79
N LEU A 99 4.58 10.07 0.08
CA LEU A 99 5.37 9.54 1.19
C LEU A 99 6.43 8.55 0.67
N HIS A 100 7.62 8.61 1.25
CA HIS A 100 8.70 7.66 0.95
C HIS A 100 8.69 6.52 1.97
N ILE A 101 7.70 5.66 1.84
CA ILE A 101 7.41 4.53 2.74
C ILE A 101 7.39 3.21 1.96
N PRO A 102 7.56 2.07 2.65
CA PRO A 102 7.74 0.78 2.01
C PRO A 102 6.42 0.08 1.64
N ASN A 103 5.27 0.73 1.86
CA ASN A 103 3.97 0.13 1.55
C ASN A 103 3.79 0.01 0.03
N GLU A 104 3.87 -1.22 -0.49
CA GLU A 104 3.75 -1.56 -1.90
C GLU A 104 2.38 -1.16 -2.47
N ILE A 105 1.31 -1.31 -1.69
CA ILE A 105 -0.06 -0.97 -2.15
C ILE A 105 -0.19 0.54 -2.39
N TYR A 106 0.33 1.37 -1.49
CA TYR A 106 0.39 2.83 -1.63
C TYR A 106 1.23 3.23 -2.86
N ASN A 107 2.45 2.70 -2.96
CA ASN A 107 3.36 3.00 -4.05
C ASN A 107 2.80 2.54 -5.40
N TYR A 108 2.26 1.32 -5.48
CA TYR A 108 1.62 0.78 -6.68
C TYR A 108 0.43 1.62 -7.13
N THR A 109 -0.42 2.04 -6.19
CA THR A 109 -1.60 2.88 -6.49
C THR A 109 -1.16 4.19 -7.15
N ILE A 110 -0.13 4.86 -6.61
CA ILE A 110 0.35 6.15 -7.11
C ILE A 110 1.18 5.99 -8.38
N ASP A 111 2.17 5.11 -8.39
CA ASP A 111 3.16 5.03 -9.45
C ASP A 111 2.67 4.23 -10.67
N THR A 112 1.80 3.23 -10.45
CA THR A 112 1.34 2.30 -11.50
C THR A 112 -0.14 2.46 -11.81
N ALA A 113 -1.04 2.20 -10.85
CA ALA A 113 -2.48 2.12 -11.11
C ALA A 113 -3.07 3.43 -11.68
N LEU A 114 -2.74 4.56 -11.07
CA LEU A 114 -3.18 5.88 -11.53
C LEU A 114 -2.56 6.27 -12.88
N THR A 115 -1.29 5.90 -13.12
CA THR A 115 -0.63 6.10 -14.44
C THR A 115 -1.41 5.35 -15.53
N CYS A 116 -1.65 4.05 -15.33
CA CYS A 116 -2.39 3.23 -16.28
C CYS A 116 -3.82 3.73 -16.51
N PHE A 117 -4.48 4.27 -15.47
CA PHE A 117 -5.78 4.91 -15.62
C PHE A 117 -5.71 6.08 -16.61
N PHE A 118 -4.81 7.04 -16.42
CA PHE A 118 -4.73 8.23 -17.29
C PHE A 118 -4.28 7.93 -18.72
N GLU A 119 -3.58 6.82 -18.95
CA GLU A 119 -3.20 6.34 -20.28
C GLU A 119 -4.36 5.66 -21.02
N SER A 120 -5.19 4.90 -20.29
CA SER A 120 -6.28 4.09 -20.87
C SER A 120 -7.66 4.74 -20.82
N TYR A 121 -7.82 5.86 -20.10
CA TYR A 121 -9.12 6.48 -19.85
C TYR A 121 -9.74 7.06 -21.12
N ASP A 122 -10.90 6.51 -21.50
CA ASP A 122 -11.64 6.89 -22.70
C ASP A 122 -12.84 7.77 -22.37
N ILE A 123 -12.67 9.07 -22.58
CA ILE A 123 -13.68 10.10 -22.31
C ILE A 123 -14.89 10.00 -23.26
N VAL A 124 -14.76 9.34 -24.42
CA VAL A 124 -15.82 9.32 -25.44
C VAL A 124 -16.65 8.06 -25.32
N PHE A 125 -16.03 6.89 -25.26
CA PHE A 125 -16.73 5.61 -25.32
C PHE A 125 -16.94 4.95 -23.94
N ALA A 126 -16.25 5.42 -22.90
CA ALA A 126 -16.27 4.81 -21.57
C ALA A 126 -16.03 5.81 -20.42
N ALA A 127 -16.59 7.02 -20.50
CA ALA A 127 -16.30 8.10 -19.55
C ALA A 127 -16.65 7.77 -18.09
N GLN A 128 -17.60 6.88 -17.85
CA GLN A 128 -17.98 6.43 -16.51
C GLN A 128 -17.02 5.39 -15.91
N ASP A 129 -16.17 4.76 -16.72
CA ASP A 129 -15.39 3.62 -16.27
C ASP A 129 -14.18 4.08 -15.45
N VAL A 130 -13.85 3.29 -14.43
CA VAL A 130 -12.60 3.38 -13.68
C VAL A 130 -11.82 2.11 -14.01
N THR A 131 -10.79 2.24 -14.84
CA THR A 131 -10.06 1.09 -15.41
C THR A 131 -8.94 0.57 -14.51
N CYS A 132 -8.67 1.21 -13.38
CA CYS A 132 -7.65 0.81 -12.40
C CYS A 132 -8.28 0.32 -11.10
N THR A 133 -7.56 -0.54 -10.38
CA THR A 133 -7.87 -0.91 -9.00
C THR A 133 -7.31 0.15 -8.04
N MET A 134 -8.12 0.58 -7.09
CA MET A 134 -7.71 1.53 -6.05
C MET A 134 -7.52 0.76 -4.74
N ASP A 135 -6.43 0.01 -4.66
CA ASP A 135 -6.18 -0.93 -3.56
C ASP A 135 -5.74 -0.23 -2.27
N TYR A 136 -5.11 0.95 -2.38
CA TYR A 136 -4.82 1.77 -1.20
C TYR A 136 -6.11 2.41 -0.64
N PRO A 137 -6.52 2.09 0.61
CA PRO A 137 -7.75 2.60 1.16
C PRO A 137 -7.58 4.03 1.68
N LEU A 138 -8.53 4.90 1.35
CA LEU A 138 -8.68 6.21 1.99
C LEU A 138 -9.61 6.08 3.22
N VAL A 139 -9.40 6.93 4.23
CA VAL A 139 -10.29 6.96 5.41
C VAL A 139 -11.74 7.24 5.01
N PHE A 140 -11.93 8.12 4.04
CA PHE A 140 -13.24 8.39 3.46
C PHE A 140 -13.21 8.10 1.97
N ASP A 141 -13.68 6.94 1.53
CA ASP A 141 -13.94 6.70 0.11
C ASP A 141 -15.44 6.76 -0.23
N ASN A 142 -15.78 7.15 -1.46
CA ASN A 142 -17.14 7.11 -1.98
C ASN A 142 -17.17 6.44 -3.36
N MET A 143 -17.28 5.12 -3.35
CA MET A 143 -17.32 4.26 -4.54
C MET A 143 -18.61 4.40 -5.38
N ASN A 144 -19.59 5.20 -4.92
CA ASN A 144 -20.78 5.53 -5.71
C ASN A 144 -20.49 6.54 -6.82
N ILE A 145 -19.37 7.27 -6.72
CA ILE A 145 -18.90 8.16 -7.79
C ILE A 145 -18.12 7.31 -8.81
N LYS A 146 -18.17 7.70 -10.08
CA LYS A 146 -17.58 6.96 -11.21
C LYS A 146 -16.75 7.87 -12.11
N GLY A 147 -15.94 7.26 -12.99
CA GLY A 147 -15.11 7.94 -13.98
C GLY A 147 -14.12 8.95 -13.39
N ILE A 148 -13.80 10.00 -14.17
CA ILE A 148 -12.84 11.03 -13.75
C ILE A 148 -13.20 11.74 -12.45
N TYR A 149 -14.49 11.88 -12.13
CA TYR A 149 -14.90 12.53 -10.87
C TYR A 149 -14.59 11.69 -9.63
N TYR A 150 -14.57 10.35 -9.75
CA TYR A 150 -14.11 9.49 -8.67
C TYR A 150 -12.61 9.69 -8.45
N ILE A 151 -11.83 9.65 -9.52
CA ILE A 151 -10.38 9.83 -9.47
C ILE A 151 -10.00 11.21 -8.92
N LYS A 152 -10.71 12.28 -9.33
CA LYS A 152 -10.55 13.62 -8.75
C LYS A 152 -10.73 13.59 -7.23
N GLN A 153 -11.84 13.03 -6.76
CA GLN A 153 -12.13 12.96 -5.33
C GLN A 153 -11.09 12.12 -4.58
N TYR A 154 -10.68 11.00 -5.17
CA TYR A 154 -9.66 10.13 -4.58
C TYR A 154 -8.35 10.89 -4.41
N LEU A 155 -7.86 11.55 -5.46
CA LEU A 155 -6.63 12.34 -5.44
C LEU A 155 -6.73 13.52 -4.45
N GLU A 156 -7.85 14.23 -4.40
CA GLU A 156 -8.05 15.34 -3.46
C GLU A 156 -7.95 14.88 -2.01
N LYS A 157 -8.52 13.72 -1.68
CA LYS A 157 -8.46 13.15 -0.33
C LYS A 157 -7.09 12.55 0.00
N LEU A 158 -6.48 11.84 -0.94
CA LEU A 158 -5.12 11.31 -0.79
C LEU A 158 -4.13 12.44 -0.54
N LYS A 159 -4.27 13.57 -1.25
CA LYS A 159 -3.47 14.78 -1.03
C LYS A 159 -3.68 15.34 0.38
N ILE A 160 -4.92 15.44 0.86
CA ILE A 160 -5.22 15.93 2.21
C ILE A 160 -4.63 15.00 3.29
N GLU A 161 -4.77 13.68 3.13
CA GLU A 161 -4.18 12.70 4.04
C GLU A 161 -2.65 12.81 4.05
N THR A 162 -2.03 12.93 2.87
CA THR A 162 -0.58 13.09 2.71
C THR A 162 -0.08 14.42 3.30
N GLU A 163 -0.84 15.51 3.16
CA GLU A 163 -0.55 16.81 3.79
C GLU A 163 -0.38 16.67 5.30
N PHE A 164 -1.25 15.90 5.96
CA PHE A 164 -1.12 15.64 7.38
C PHE A 164 0.07 14.72 7.71
N CYS A 165 0.28 13.66 6.94
CA CYS A 165 1.41 12.75 7.15
C CYS A 165 2.76 13.49 7.06
N ASN A 166 2.87 14.51 6.20
CA ASN A 166 4.08 15.30 6.01
C ASN A 166 4.43 16.24 7.19
N PHE A 167 3.61 16.30 8.25
CA PHE A 167 4.04 16.91 9.52
C PHE A 167 5.08 16.07 10.29
N PHE A 168 5.31 14.82 9.86
CA PHE A 168 6.24 13.90 10.51
C PHE A 168 7.42 13.58 9.60
N THR A 169 8.57 13.31 10.19
CA THR A 169 9.74 12.86 9.43
C THR A 169 9.51 11.45 8.89
N GLN A 170 10.05 11.16 7.71
CA GLN A 170 9.92 9.84 7.08
C GLN A 170 10.44 8.72 7.99
N ALA A 171 11.54 8.96 8.71
CA ALA A 171 12.08 8.00 9.68
C ALA A 171 11.09 7.69 10.82
N ALA A 172 10.39 8.71 11.33
CA ALA A 172 9.40 8.53 12.38
C ALA A 172 8.15 7.78 11.87
N ILE A 173 7.68 8.08 10.66
CA ILE A 173 6.57 7.35 10.02
C ILE A 173 6.95 5.88 9.84
N ARG A 174 8.12 5.58 9.26
CA ARG A 174 8.62 4.21 9.04
C ARG A 174 8.75 3.43 10.35
N LYS A 175 9.30 4.06 11.41
CA LYS A 175 9.34 3.45 12.74
C LYS A 175 7.95 3.09 13.24
N LEU A 176 7.00 4.04 13.22
CA LEU A 176 5.64 3.80 13.68
C LEU A 176 4.94 2.69 12.89
N LEU A 177 5.08 2.70 11.56
CA LEU A 177 4.53 1.69 10.68
C LEU A 177 5.09 0.30 11.01
N ARG A 178 6.41 0.17 11.19
CA ARG A 178 7.03 -1.09 11.62
C ARG A 178 6.50 -1.55 12.98
N ASP A 179 6.44 -0.66 13.96
CA ASP A 179 5.99 -0.98 15.31
C ASP A 179 4.50 -1.37 15.33
N TYR A 180 3.68 -0.73 14.47
CA TYR A 180 2.30 -1.12 14.20
C TYR A 180 2.22 -2.52 13.60
N GLY A 181 3.01 -2.82 12.57
CA GLY A 181 3.09 -4.15 11.95
C GLY A 181 3.41 -5.25 12.95
N LYS A 182 4.40 -5.01 13.82
CA LYS A 182 4.76 -5.95 14.91
C LYS A 182 3.62 -6.16 15.89
N LYS A 183 2.98 -5.07 16.34
CA LYS A 183 1.89 -5.13 17.32
C LYS A 183 0.71 -5.94 16.83
N TYR A 184 0.27 -5.69 15.59
CA TYR A 184 -0.91 -6.33 15.01
C TYR A 184 -0.60 -7.57 14.19
N LYS A 185 0.69 -7.94 14.06
CA LYS A 185 1.17 -9.09 13.28
C LYS A 185 0.76 -9.00 11.81
N ILE A 186 0.88 -7.80 11.24
CA ILE A 186 0.52 -7.49 9.85
C ILE A 186 1.78 -7.16 9.08
N ASN A 187 1.92 -7.73 7.87
CA ASN A 187 2.95 -7.29 6.93
C ASN A 187 2.56 -5.92 6.35
N ILE A 188 3.17 -4.85 6.87
CA ILE A 188 2.85 -3.47 6.52
C ILE A 188 3.23 -3.11 5.09
N ILE A 189 4.16 -3.84 4.49
CA ILE A 189 4.58 -3.65 3.10
C ILE A 189 3.42 -4.02 2.17
N LYS A 190 2.69 -5.09 2.48
CA LYS A 190 1.65 -5.69 1.61
C LYS A 190 0.22 -5.49 2.11
N ALA A 191 0.04 -4.76 3.21
CA ALA A 191 -1.29 -4.57 3.81
C ALA A 191 -1.98 -3.30 3.28
N PRO A 192 -3.29 -3.38 2.97
CA PRO A 192 -4.09 -2.21 2.61
C PRO A 192 -4.45 -1.42 3.87
N ILE A 193 -3.46 -0.71 4.41
CA ILE A 193 -3.60 0.15 5.58
C ILE A 193 -3.63 1.62 5.16
N ASN A 194 -4.38 2.44 5.89
CA ASN A 194 -4.34 3.89 5.71
C ASN A 194 -3.30 4.52 6.65
N VAL A 195 -2.27 5.14 6.10
CA VAL A 195 -1.15 5.71 6.87
C VAL A 195 -1.58 6.93 7.68
N PHE A 196 -2.46 7.76 7.12
CA PHE A 196 -3.03 8.91 7.84
C PHE A 196 -3.77 8.46 9.10
N GLU A 197 -4.58 7.40 9.01
CA GLU A 197 -5.36 6.85 10.14
C GLU A 197 -4.45 6.44 11.30
N ILE A 198 -3.35 5.74 11.01
CA ILE A 198 -2.38 5.32 12.01
C ILE A 198 -1.72 6.54 12.68
N LEU A 199 -1.33 7.54 11.88
CA LEU A 199 -0.65 8.73 12.38
C LEU A 199 -1.56 9.65 13.21
N ILE A 200 -2.81 9.87 12.78
CA ILE A 200 -3.76 10.71 13.50
C ILE A 200 -4.17 10.05 14.83
N ASP A 201 -4.33 8.72 14.85
CA ASP A 201 -4.63 7.98 16.08
C ASP A 201 -3.46 8.11 17.06
N GLN A 202 -2.22 7.85 16.60
CA GLN A 202 -1.02 8.02 17.42
C GLN A 202 -0.86 9.47 17.92
N SER A 203 -1.13 10.46 17.06
CA SER A 203 -1.07 11.89 17.41
C SER A 203 -2.02 12.27 18.53
N LEU A 204 -3.20 11.65 18.56
CA LEU A 204 -4.15 11.88 19.64
C LEU A 204 -3.60 11.41 20.98
N PHE A 205 -3.04 10.20 21.03
CA PHE A 205 -2.46 9.69 22.27
C PHE A 205 -1.25 10.52 22.73
N LEU A 206 -0.44 11.05 21.81
CA LEU A 206 0.65 11.98 22.12
C LEU A 206 0.15 13.29 22.73
N VAL A 207 -0.95 13.83 22.21
CA VAL A 207 -1.58 15.02 22.79
C VAL A 207 -2.19 14.74 24.16
N LEU A 208 -2.69 13.51 24.38
CA LEU A 208 -3.26 13.08 25.66
C LEU A 208 -2.20 12.78 26.73
N SER A 209 -1.00 12.34 26.33
CA SER A 209 0.14 12.15 27.25
C SER A 209 0.74 13.47 27.74
N GLU A 210 0.39 14.58 27.09
CA GLU A 210 0.92 15.93 27.35
C GLU A 210 2.44 16.00 27.15
N SER A 211 3.00 15.07 26.37
CA SER A 211 4.42 15.05 26.04
C SER A 211 4.80 16.29 25.21
N SER A 212 5.83 16.99 25.68
CA SER A 212 6.42 18.15 25.00
C SER A 212 7.38 17.75 23.88
N GLU A 213 7.69 16.46 23.74
CA GLU A 213 8.66 15.98 22.76
C GLU A 213 8.00 15.80 21.37
N GLU A 214 8.73 16.14 20.31
CA GLU A 214 8.33 15.90 18.92
C GLU A 214 8.62 14.45 18.50
N LYS A 215 8.11 13.49 19.29
CA LYS A 215 8.26 12.06 18.99
C LYS A 215 6.91 11.45 18.61
N LEU A 216 6.94 10.47 17.71
CA LEU A 216 5.77 9.63 17.37
C LEU A 216 5.59 8.43 18.33
N THR A 217 6.35 8.40 19.42
CA THR A 217 6.46 7.27 20.35
C THR A 217 5.76 7.57 21.66
N ILE A 218 5.13 6.56 22.26
CA ILE A 218 4.46 6.64 23.55
C ILE A 218 4.98 5.53 24.43
N SER A 219 5.51 5.85 25.61
CA SER A 219 5.98 4.85 26.56
C SER A 219 4.80 4.16 27.27
N MET A 220 5.06 3.00 27.87
CA MET A 220 4.03 2.29 28.63
C MET A 220 3.53 3.10 29.83
N ASP A 221 4.40 3.91 30.44
CA ASP A 221 4.02 4.75 31.59
C ASP A 221 3.22 5.97 31.17
N GLU A 222 3.52 6.57 30.02
CA GLU A 222 2.64 7.59 29.41
C GLU A 222 1.25 7.03 29.14
N PHE A 223 1.18 5.82 28.58
CA PHE A 223 -0.09 5.15 28.31
C PHE A 223 -0.89 4.82 29.58
N LYS A 224 -0.24 4.39 30.66
CA LYS A 224 -0.91 4.18 31.96
C LYS A 224 -1.54 5.46 32.48
N ARG A 225 -0.82 6.58 32.45
CA ARG A 225 -1.35 7.91 32.85
C ARG A 225 -2.57 8.31 32.02
N ILE A 226 -2.52 8.08 30.71
CA ILE A 226 -3.66 8.31 29.81
C ILE A 226 -4.85 7.44 30.25
N SER A 227 -4.62 6.15 30.46
CA SER A 227 -5.68 5.21 30.84
C SER A 227 -6.34 5.59 32.17
N GLU A 228 -5.54 5.96 33.17
CA GLU A 228 -6.01 6.43 34.47
C GLU A 228 -6.86 7.71 34.37
N ARG A 229 -6.49 8.64 33.48
CA ARG A 229 -7.25 9.88 33.23
C ARG A 229 -8.68 9.62 32.77
N PHE A 230 -8.94 8.48 32.16
CA PHE A 230 -10.27 8.10 31.65
C PHE A 230 -11.06 7.17 32.59
N LEU A 231 -10.44 6.66 33.66
CA LEU A 231 -11.16 5.85 34.66
C LEU A 231 -12.26 6.67 35.34
N GLY A 232 -13.46 6.11 35.40
CA GLY A 232 -14.62 6.72 36.08
C GLY A 232 -15.23 7.94 35.36
N LYS A 233 -14.78 8.28 34.15
CA LYS A 233 -15.36 9.39 33.37
C LYS A 233 -16.64 9.01 32.63
N SER A 234 -17.57 9.96 32.54
CA SER A 234 -18.78 9.80 31.73
C SER A 234 -18.47 9.86 30.23
N LYS A 235 -19.40 9.39 29.39
CA LYS A 235 -19.27 9.44 27.93
C LYS A 235 -19.13 10.89 27.42
N GLU A 236 -19.83 11.83 28.04
CA GLU A 236 -19.80 13.25 27.72
C GLU A 236 -18.44 13.86 28.07
N GLU A 237 -17.89 13.53 29.24
CA GLU A 237 -16.55 13.97 29.64
C GLU A 237 -15.46 13.44 28.71
N ILE A 238 -15.50 12.16 28.38
CA ILE A 238 -14.54 11.55 27.44
C ILE A 238 -14.63 12.25 26.08
N SER A 239 -15.85 12.47 25.59
CA SER A 239 -16.08 13.17 24.32
C SER A 239 -15.48 14.58 24.34
N LEU A 240 -15.68 15.35 25.42
CA LEU A 240 -15.09 16.68 25.56
C LEU A 240 -13.56 16.66 25.57
N ILE A 241 -12.95 15.66 26.22
CA ILE A 241 -11.49 15.50 26.24
C ILE A 241 -10.96 15.20 24.83
N VAL A 242 -11.60 14.28 24.11
CA VAL A 242 -11.23 13.92 22.73
C VAL A 242 -11.38 15.12 21.79
N ASN A 243 -12.48 15.91 21.88
CA ASN A 243 -12.66 17.13 21.09
C ASN A 243 -11.50 18.12 21.30
N ARG A 244 -11.10 18.31 22.57
CA ARG A 244 -10.00 19.21 22.93
C ARG A 244 -8.67 18.68 22.42
N ALA A 245 -8.46 17.37 22.44
CA ALA A 245 -7.26 16.75 21.90
C ALA A 245 -7.15 16.94 20.38
N PHE A 246 -8.22 16.72 19.61
CA PHE A 246 -8.21 17.05 18.17
C PHE A 246 -8.00 18.53 17.88
N SER A 247 -8.61 19.43 18.66
CA SER A 247 -8.36 20.87 18.56
C SER A 247 -6.89 21.21 18.84
N LYS A 248 -6.27 20.54 19.82
CA LYS A 248 -4.85 20.68 20.15
C LYS A 248 -3.94 20.15 19.03
N ILE A 249 -4.29 19.04 18.36
CA ILE A 249 -3.57 18.54 17.17
C ILE A 249 -3.51 19.64 16.11
N ILE A 250 -4.66 20.23 15.77
CA ILE A 250 -4.76 21.30 14.76
C ILE A 250 -3.87 22.49 15.13
N SER A 251 -3.87 22.92 16.39
CA SER A 251 -3.01 24.02 16.84
C SER A 251 -1.53 23.64 16.91
N LYS A 252 -1.19 22.43 17.37
CA LYS A 252 0.18 21.95 17.56
C LYS A 252 0.92 21.88 16.22
N PHE A 253 0.25 21.37 15.18
CA PHE A 253 0.81 21.31 13.83
C PHE A 253 0.56 22.59 13.00
N ASN A 254 0.01 23.65 13.61
CA ASN A 254 -0.28 24.92 12.94
C ASN A 254 -1.04 24.73 11.60
N ILE A 255 -2.06 23.87 11.60
CA ILE A 255 -2.77 23.49 10.39
C ILE A 255 -3.64 24.67 9.94
N LYS A 256 -3.32 25.25 8.78
CA LYS A 256 -4.06 26.39 8.20
C LYS A 256 -5.05 25.98 7.11
N SER A 257 -4.83 24.83 6.48
CA SER A 257 -5.67 24.30 5.41
C SER A 257 -7.08 23.99 5.92
N LEU A 258 -8.08 24.76 5.47
CA LEU A 258 -9.47 24.54 5.85
C LEU A 258 -9.99 23.17 5.40
N LYS A 259 -9.48 22.66 4.27
CA LYS A 259 -9.81 21.32 3.77
C LYS A 259 -9.30 20.24 4.73
N LEU A 260 -8.05 20.34 5.18
CA LEU A 260 -7.48 19.39 6.14
C LEU A 260 -8.17 19.48 7.51
N ILE A 261 -8.44 20.69 8.01
CA ILE A 261 -9.23 20.86 9.25
C ILE A 261 -10.60 20.19 9.13
N GLY A 262 -11.30 20.39 8.01
CA GLY A 262 -12.59 19.74 7.75
C GLY A 262 -12.49 18.21 7.72
N TYR A 263 -11.42 17.68 7.13
CA TYR A 263 -11.14 16.25 7.08
C TYR A 263 -10.91 15.65 8.47
N ILE A 264 -10.06 16.29 9.28
CA ILE A 264 -9.77 15.90 10.67
C ILE A 264 -11.04 15.93 11.52
N LYS A 265 -11.86 16.98 11.42
CA LYS A 265 -13.13 17.07 12.17
C LYS A 265 -14.13 16.00 11.77
N LYS A 266 -14.15 15.60 10.49
CA LYS A 266 -14.98 14.48 10.04
C LYS A 266 -14.48 13.16 10.64
N TYR A 267 -13.16 12.96 10.67
CA TYR A 267 -12.52 11.78 11.25
C TYR A 267 -12.73 11.66 12.76
N GLU A 268 -12.60 12.79 13.47
CA GLU A 268 -12.83 12.93 14.90
C GLU A 268 -14.15 12.28 15.35
N ASN A 269 -15.22 12.38 14.56
CA ASN A 269 -16.52 11.77 14.90
C ASN A 269 -16.48 10.24 14.88
N SER A 270 -15.85 9.64 13.87
CA SER A 270 -15.68 8.18 13.78
C SER A 270 -14.75 7.67 14.89
N PHE A 271 -13.65 8.38 15.11
CA PHE A 271 -12.69 8.05 16.15
C PHE A 271 -13.32 8.05 17.55
N LYS A 272 -14.12 9.07 17.90
CA LYS A 272 -14.77 9.17 19.22
C LYS A 272 -15.57 7.93 19.57
N THR A 273 -16.35 7.41 18.62
CA THR A 273 -17.15 6.21 18.86
C THR A 273 -16.26 5.02 19.18
N ARG A 274 -15.19 4.80 18.40
CA ARG A 274 -14.20 3.73 18.67
C ARG A 274 -13.53 3.92 20.03
N PHE A 275 -13.13 5.15 20.36
CA PHE A 275 -12.46 5.48 21.61
C PHE A 275 -13.34 5.26 22.83
N LEU A 276 -14.61 5.68 22.78
CA LEU A 276 -15.58 5.45 23.86
C LEU A 276 -15.79 3.96 24.12
N ILE A 277 -15.87 3.15 23.07
CA ILE A 277 -15.98 1.69 23.16
C ILE A 277 -14.71 1.10 23.79
N ALA A 278 -13.53 1.55 23.36
CA ALA A 278 -12.25 1.07 23.89
C ALA A 278 -12.07 1.42 25.38
N CYS A 279 -12.43 2.64 25.80
CA CYS A 279 -12.44 3.01 27.23
C CYS A 279 -13.40 2.13 28.04
N SER A 280 -14.61 1.89 27.52
CA SER A 280 -15.64 1.10 28.24
C SER A 280 -15.30 -0.39 28.33
N SER A 281 -14.52 -0.91 27.38
CA SER A 281 -14.13 -2.33 27.31
C SER A 281 -12.73 -2.62 27.83
N GLY A 282 -12.01 -1.60 28.36
CA GLY A 282 -10.63 -1.74 28.84
C GLY A 282 -9.61 -2.01 27.73
N ASN A 283 -9.97 -1.80 26.46
CA ASN A 283 -9.16 -2.14 25.29
C ASN A 283 -8.44 -0.94 24.68
N LEU A 284 -8.25 0.13 25.44
CA LEU A 284 -7.59 1.35 24.97
C LEU A 284 -6.17 1.08 24.44
N TYR A 285 -5.49 0.07 25.01
CA TYR A 285 -4.17 -0.36 24.57
C TYR A 285 -4.16 -0.76 23.10
N ASN A 286 -5.26 -1.30 22.56
CA ASN A 286 -5.34 -1.75 21.18
C ASN A 286 -5.47 -0.62 20.16
N MET A 287 -5.58 0.64 20.59
CA MET A 287 -5.71 1.79 19.69
C MET A 287 -4.41 2.60 19.52
N VAL A 288 -3.34 2.22 20.22
CA VAL A 288 -2.09 2.99 20.27
C VAL A 288 -0.88 2.09 20.11
N VAL A 289 0.17 2.56 19.43
CA VAL A 289 1.44 1.84 19.37
C VAL A 289 2.33 2.34 20.52
N ILE A 290 2.75 1.39 21.37
CA ILE A 290 3.60 1.67 22.53
C ILE A 290 5.04 1.37 22.17
N ASP A 291 5.91 2.34 22.42
CA ASP A 291 7.35 2.19 22.29
C ASP A 291 7.85 1.31 23.44
N LYS A 292 8.41 0.16 23.08
CA LYS A 292 9.07 -0.70 24.04
C LYS A 292 10.50 -0.18 24.20
N GLU A 293 10.71 0.71 25.18
CA GLU A 293 12.06 1.05 25.63
C GLU A 293 12.83 -0.27 25.89
N GLY A 294 13.91 -0.48 25.14
CA GLY A 294 14.82 -1.61 25.38
C GLY A 294 14.78 -2.78 24.38
N ASN A 295 13.89 -2.79 23.38
CA ASN A 295 14.06 -3.65 22.20
C ASN A 295 14.43 -2.80 20.97
N GLU A 296 15.57 -2.11 21.04
CA GLU A 296 16.51 -2.31 19.94
C GLU A 296 16.89 -3.80 19.98
N GLU A 297 15.99 -4.68 19.54
CA GLU A 297 16.48 -5.85 18.85
C GLU A 297 17.37 -5.25 17.77
N ASN A 298 18.68 -5.44 17.91
CA ASN A 298 19.66 -5.05 16.93
C ASN A 298 19.28 -5.77 15.64
N TYR A 299 18.34 -5.22 14.89
CA TYR A 299 18.00 -5.71 13.57
C TYR A 299 19.22 -5.42 12.74
N VAL A 300 19.94 -6.47 12.42
CA VAL A 300 21.03 -6.34 11.46
C VAL A 300 20.35 -6.19 10.11
N ALA A 301 20.39 -4.97 9.57
CA ALA A 301 19.93 -4.72 8.22
C ALA A 301 20.87 -5.45 7.26
N PHE A 302 20.35 -6.50 6.62
CA PHE A 302 21.12 -7.22 5.62
C PHE A 302 21.03 -6.47 4.29
N LYS A 303 22.18 -6.06 3.74
CA LYS A 303 22.24 -5.44 2.43
C LYS A 303 22.32 -6.54 1.38
N LYS A 304 21.29 -6.64 0.52
CA LYS A 304 21.18 -7.65 -0.54
C LYS A 304 22.27 -7.60 -1.63
N GLY A 305 23.18 -6.63 -1.59
CA GLY A 305 24.18 -6.41 -2.64
C GLY A 305 23.57 -5.94 -3.95
N ARG A 306 24.42 -5.67 -4.95
CA ARG A 306 23.98 -5.27 -6.29
C ARG A 306 24.03 -6.49 -7.21
N LYS A 307 22.90 -6.81 -7.86
CA LYS A 307 22.83 -7.87 -8.86
C LYS A 307 23.80 -7.58 -10.02
N MET A 308 24.57 -8.58 -10.43
CA MET A 308 25.43 -8.50 -11.62
C MET A 308 24.58 -8.54 -12.89
N ASP A 309 25.16 -8.17 -14.03
CA ASP A 309 24.45 -8.29 -15.31
C ASP A 309 24.43 -9.74 -15.81
N ASN A 310 23.50 -10.05 -16.73
CA ASN A 310 23.28 -11.42 -17.19
C ASN A 310 24.52 -12.03 -17.89
N TYR A 311 25.37 -11.21 -18.52
CA TYR A 311 26.56 -11.69 -19.20
C TYR A 311 27.64 -12.07 -18.18
N GLU A 312 27.90 -11.18 -17.23
CA GLU A 312 28.82 -11.42 -16.11
C GLU A 312 28.40 -12.66 -15.31
N PHE A 313 27.11 -12.77 -14.98
CA PHE A 313 26.55 -13.93 -14.31
C PHE A 313 26.78 -15.24 -15.08
N SER A 314 26.56 -15.22 -16.40
CA SER A 314 26.76 -16.41 -17.24
C SER A 314 28.24 -16.85 -17.25
N CYS A 315 29.18 -15.90 -17.26
CA CYS A 315 30.61 -16.22 -17.18
C CYS A 315 30.99 -16.90 -15.86
N VAL A 316 30.45 -16.41 -14.74
CA VAL A 316 30.69 -17.01 -13.41
C VAL A 316 30.12 -18.42 -13.35
N VAL A 317 28.89 -18.64 -13.83
CA VAL A 317 28.27 -19.98 -13.87
C VAL A 317 29.09 -20.95 -14.72
N ASP A 318 29.55 -20.52 -15.89
CA ASP A 318 30.40 -21.32 -16.77
C ASP A 318 31.72 -21.73 -16.09
N GLU A 319 32.32 -20.82 -15.32
CA GLU A 319 33.57 -21.06 -14.60
C GLU A 319 33.39 -22.06 -13.45
N VAL A 320 32.33 -21.88 -12.64
CA VAL A 320 31.97 -22.80 -11.56
C VAL A 320 31.67 -24.19 -12.12
N THR A 321 30.97 -24.28 -13.25
CA THR A 321 30.58 -25.56 -13.87
C THR A 321 31.78 -26.33 -14.43
N LYS A 322 32.79 -25.63 -14.96
CA LYS A 322 34.02 -26.25 -15.51
C LYS A 322 35.02 -26.66 -14.43
N CYS A 323 34.85 -26.17 -13.21
CA CYS A 323 35.75 -26.47 -12.11
C CYS A 323 35.38 -27.81 -11.44
N GLU A 324 36.30 -28.76 -11.36
CA GLU A 324 36.06 -30.06 -10.71
C GLU A 324 36.38 -30.06 -9.21
N ASN A 325 37.22 -29.12 -8.75
CA ASN A 325 37.63 -29.02 -7.36
C ASN A 325 36.67 -28.13 -6.57
N VAL A 326 36.08 -28.70 -5.52
CA VAL A 326 35.12 -27.99 -4.66
C VAL A 326 35.72 -26.76 -3.97
N LYS A 327 37.00 -26.77 -3.60
CA LYS A 327 37.63 -25.60 -2.97
C LYS A 327 37.70 -24.43 -3.93
N ASP A 328 38.12 -24.72 -5.16
CA ASP A 328 38.30 -23.71 -6.20
C ASP A 328 36.92 -23.18 -6.66
N LYS A 329 35.88 -24.02 -6.69
CA LYS A 329 34.47 -23.59 -6.89
C LYS A 329 34.03 -22.57 -5.82
N LEU A 330 34.32 -22.85 -4.55
CA LEU A 330 33.94 -21.96 -3.44
C LEU A 330 34.66 -20.61 -3.53
N GLU A 331 35.93 -20.62 -3.95
CA GLU A 331 36.72 -19.41 -4.19
C GLU A 331 36.07 -18.56 -5.29
N ILE A 332 35.76 -19.15 -6.44
CA ILE A 332 35.07 -18.47 -7.56
C ILE A 332 33.74 -17.85 -7.11
N ILE A 333 32.90 -18.60 -6.38
CA ILE A 333 31.61 -18.10 -5.89
C ILE A 333 31.83 -16.91 -4.94
N SER A 334 32.75 -17.04 -3.98
CA SER A 334 33.00 -16.00 -2.97
C SER A 334 33.58 -14.70 -3.56
N GLU A 335 34.41 -14.82 -4.59
CA GLU A 335 35.08 -13.67 -5.22
C GLU A 335 34.17 -12.91 -6.19
N ASN A 336 33.21 -13.58 -6.83
CA ASN A 336 32.41 -12.98 -7.90
C ASN A 336 30.96 -12.69 -7.50
N VAL A 337 30.41 -13.36 -6.49
CA VAL A 337 28.98 -13.28 -6.15
C VAL A 337 28.76 -12.40 -4.94
N HIS A 338 28.16 -11.25 -5.15
CA HIS A 338 28.00 -10.22 -4.11
C HIS A 338 26.56 -9.83 -3.83
N SER A 339 25.59 -10.42 -4.53
CA SER A 339 24.16 -10.18 -4.29
C SER A 339 23.46 -11.44 -3.78
N LEU A 340 22.46 -11.26 -2.94
CA LEU A 340 21.62 -12.37 -2.44
C LEU A 340 20.90 -13.07 -3.59
N GLU A 341 20.44 -12.30 -4.58
CA GLU A 341 19.72 -12.84 -5.75
C GLU A 341 20.64 -13.72 -6.59
N ASP A 342 21.84 -13.24 -6.95
CA ASP A 342 22.80 -14.02 -7.74
C ASP A 342 23.27 -15.27 -6.97
N TYR A 343 23.41 -15.17 -5.65
CA TYR A 343 23.79 -16.31 -4.82
C TYR A 343 22.69 -17.39 -4.79
N MET A 344 21.43 -16.99 -4.64
CA MET A 344 20.28 -17.90 -4.72
C MET A 344 20.15 -18.50 -6.12
N ASP A 345 20.39 -17.71 -7.17
CA ASP A 345 20.38 -18.17 -8.55
C ASP A 345 21.47 -19.25 -8.76
N ILE A 346 22.69 -19.07 -8.22
CA ILE A 346 23.76 -20.11 -8.27
C ILE A 346 23.37 -21.39 -7.52
N LEU A 347 22.76 -21.28 -6.34
CA LEU A 347 22.29 -22.45 -5.58
C LEU A 347 21.17 -23.21 -6.30
N ASN A 348 20.37 -22.52 -7.13
CA ASN A 348 19.29 -23.12 -7.91
C ASN A 348 19.76 -23.74 -9.24
N LEU A 349 20.94 -23.37 -9.72
CA LEU A 349 21.49 -23.87 -10.98
C LEU A 349 22.23 -25.20 -10.77
N GLU A 350 22.29 -26.00 -11.84
CA GLU A 350 22.99 -27.30 -11.88
C GLU A 350 24.52 -27.13 -11.95
N CYS A 351 25.11 -26.35 -11.05
CA CYS A 351 26.56 -26.13 -10.95
C CYS A 351 27.18 -26.68 -9.66
N LEU A 352 26.34 -26.99 -8.66
CA LEU A 352 26.70 -27.60 -7.38
C LEU A 352 25.93 -28.92 -7.20
N PHE A 353 26.59 -29.95 -6.68
CA PHE A 353 26.00 -31.27 -6.53
C PHE A 353 26.36 -31.94 -5.20
N GLY A 354 25.39 -32.60 -4.57
CA GLY A 354 25.64 -33.46 -3.41
C GLY A 354 26.29 -32.73 -2.24
N ASP A 355 27.40 -33.31 -1.74
CA ASP A 355 28.17 -32.76 -0.61
C ASP A 355 28.81 -31.38 -0.91
N GLU A 356 28.81 -30.91 -2.16
CA GLU A 356 29.25 -29.55 -2.49
C GLU A 356 28.37 -28.50 -1.80
N TYR A 357 27.04 -28.69 -1.76
CA TYR A 357 26.13 -27.79 -1.05
C TYR A 357 26.48 -27.68 0.44
N LYS A 358 26.75 -28.81 1.09
CA LYS A 358 27.13 -28.81 2.51
C LYS A 358 28.43 -28.02 2.75
N LYS A 359 29.41 -28.14 1.85
CA LYS A 359 30.67 -27.38 1.95
C LYS A 359 30.45 -25.88 1.74
N VAL A 360 29.54 -25.50 0.83
CA VAL A 360 29.09 -24.10 0.65
C VAL A 360 28.51 -23.58 1.96
N PHE A 361 27.53 -24.26 2.55
CA PHE A 361 26.92 -23.82 3.81
C PHE A 361 27.91 -23.78 4.98
N GLN A 362 28.89 -24.68 5.01
CA GLN A 362 29.97 -24.65 6.01
C GLN A 362 30.86 -23.40 5.90
N SER A 363 31.06 -22.86 4.69
CA SER A 363 31.84 -21.62 4.49
C SER A 363 31.08 -20.34 4.83
N LEU A 364 29.76 -20.41 4.97
CA LEU A 364 28.92 -19.25 5.29
C LEU A 364 28.95 -18.91 6.78
N ASP A 365 28.86 -17.61 7.05
CA ASP A 365 28.63 -17.10 8.41
C ASP A 365 27.16 -17.30 8.82
N ASP A 366 26.89 -17.17 10.12
CA ASP A 366 25.57 -17.42 10.68
C ASP A 366 24.51 -16.42 10.16
N MET A 367 24.96 -15.23 9.74
CA MET A 367 24.12 -14.22 9.10
C MET A 367 23.64 -14.68 7.73
N SER A 368 24.55 -15.12 6.87
CA SER A 368 24.22 -15.58 5.52
C SER A 368 23.35 -16.83 5.56
N LEU A 369 23.65 -17.76 6.48
CA LEU A 369 22.79 -18.92 6.74
C LEU A 369 21.38 -18.50 7.16
N ALA A 370 21.25 -17.55 8.07
CA ALA A 370 19.94 -17.04 8.49
C ALA A 370 19.14 -16.40 7.34
N VAL A 371 19.81 -15.70 6.40
CA VAL A 371 19.14 -15.15 5.20
C VAL A 371 18.59 -16.27 4.31
N LEU A 372 19.35 -17.35 4.09
CA LEU A 372 18.86 -18.53 3.37
C LEU A 372 17.68 -19.17 4.11
N GLY A 373 17.79 -19.29 5.44
CA GLY A 373 16.73 -19.79 6.32
C GLY A 373 15.42 -19.00 6.18
N LYS A 374 15.47 -17.68 5.98
CA LYS A 374 14.25 -16.89 5.73
C LYS A 374 13.51 -17.28 4.46
N ASN A 375 14.22 -17.70 3.43
CA ASN A 375 13.61 -18.16 2.18
C ASN A 375 13.04 -19.57 2.35
N VAL A 376 13.74 -20.45 3.06
CA VAL A 376 13.31 -21.83 3.30
C VAL A 376 12.10 -21.91 4.23
N PHE A 377 12.13 -21.20 5.35
CA PHE A 377 11.08 -21.23 6.37
C PHE A 377 10.01 -20.14 6.17
N TYR A 378 9.90 -19.60 4.96
CA TYR A 378 9.06 -18.44 4.67
C TYR A 378 7.61 -18.59 5.20
N ASP A 379 7.01 -19.76 5.06
CA ASP A 379 5.65 -20.01 5.53
C ASP A 379 5.55 -20.14 7.06
N ASP A 380 6.52 -20.77 7.72
CA ASP A 380 6.54 -20.82 9.18
C ASP A 380 6.82 -19.46 9.80
N LEU A 381 7.60 -18.61 9.15
CA LEU A 381 7.89 -17.24 9.60
C LEU A 381 6.65 -16.33 9.55
N ARG A 382 5.63 -16.69 8.75
CA ARG A 382 4.32 -16.00 8.79
C ARG A 382 3.55 -16.31 10.06
N CYS A 383 3.78 -17.47 10.66
CA CYS A 383 3.22 -17.87 11.94
C CYS A 383 4.20 -17.46 13.05
N ASN A 384 3.84 -16.48 13.89
CA ASN A 384 4.72 -15.83 14.87
C ASN A 384 5.22 -16.72 16.05
N SER A 385 5.67 -17.94 15.78
CA SER A 385 6.31 -18.92 16.66
C SER A 385 7.24 -19.80 15.82
N PHE A 386 8.37 -19.23 15.40
CA PHE A 386 9.41 -19.99 14.73
C PHE A 386 10.42 -20.50 15.76
N SER A 387 10.72 -21.78 15.70
CA SER A 387 11.85 -22.39 16.37
C SER A 387 12.42 -23.48 15.48
N ILE A 388 13.74 -23.62 15.46
CA ILE A 388 14.43 -24.66 14.72
C ILE A 388 14.56 -25.86 15.66
N SER A 389 13.55 -26.71 15.67
CA SER A 389 13.62 -28.02 16.34
C SER A 389 13.94 -29.13 15.35
N THR A 390 14.60 -30.18 15.82
CA THR A 390 14.86 -31.39 15.01
C THR A 390 13.56 -31.96 14.43
N GLU A 391 12.49 -31.99 15.24
CA GLU A 391 11.17 -32.44 14.80
C GLU A 391 10.63 -31.61 13.63
N ARG A 392 10.83 -30.29 13.67
CA ARG A 392 10.39 -29.40 12.60
C ARG A 392 11.24 -29.56 11.35
N LEU A 393 12.56 -29.60 11.47
CA LEU A 393 13.46 -29.82 10.33
C LEU A 393 13.15 -31.13 9.60
N LEU A 394 12.78 -32.19 10.33
CA LEU A 394 12.36 -33.46 9.73
C LEU A 394 11.06 -33.36 8.91
N LEU A 395 10.20 -32.36 9.16
CA LEU A 395 9.01 -32.10 8.33
C LEU A 395 9.36 -31.47 6.98
N TYR A 396 10.45 -30.70 6.93
CA TYR A 396 10.93 -30.03 5.71
C TYR A 396 11.82 -30.92 4.84
N LYS A 397 12.39 -31.97 5.44
CA LYS A 397 13.32 -32.87 4.76
C LYS A 397 12.62 -33.57 3.60
N ASP A 398 13.21 -33.50 2.42
CA ASP A 398 12.75 -34.10 1.17
C ASP A 398 11.37 -33.59 0.69
N THR A 399 10.88 -32.47 1.24
CA THR A 399 9.59 -31.86 0.85
C THR A 399 9.76 -30.57 0.04
N LEU A 400 10.98 -30.03 -0.02
CA LEU A 400 11.25 -28.73 -0.62
C LEU A 400 11.53 -28.84 -2.12
N GLU A 401 11.07 -27.84 -2.87
CA GLU A 401 11.11 -27.81 -4.34
C GLU A 401 12.54 -27.78 -4.89
N TYR A 402 13.42 -27.01 -4.27
CA TYR A 402 14.80 -26.84 -4.75
C TYR A 402 15.77 -27.77 -4.01
N GLU A 403 16.70 -28.36 -4.76
CA GLU A 403 17.65 -29.35 -4.25
C GLU A 403 18.49 -28.80 -3.08
N TRP A 404 19.06 -27.60 -3.24
CA TRP A 404 19.88 -26.96 -2.21
C TRP A 404 19.14 -26.75 -0.89
N GLN A 405 17.81 -26.57 -0.92
CA GLN A 405 17.02 -26.36 0.29
C GLN A 405 17.00 -27.62 1.15
N ASN A 406 16.89 -28.80 0.52
CA ASN A 406 16.97 -30.08 1.22
C ASN A 406 18.36 -30.29 1.83
N TYR A 407 19.43 -29.97 1.09
CA TYR A 407 20.80 -29.99 1.65
C TYR A 407 21.00 -28.97 2.77
N TYR A 408 20.33 -27.82 2.72
CA TYR A 408 20.35 -26.81 3.77
C TYR A 408 19.67 -27.32 5.05
N ILE A 409 18.53 -28.01 4.93
CA ILE A 409 17.86 -28.69 6.06
C ILE A 409 18.76 -29.78 6.66
N ASP A 410 19.38 -30.61 5.81
CA ASP A 410 20.34 -31.63 6.27
C ASP A 410 21.53 -31.01 7.00
N PHE A 411 22.05 -29.91 6.49
CA PHE A 411 23.11 -29.15 7.16
C PHE A 411 22.66 -28.62 8.53
N LEU A 412 21.47 -28.04 8.63
CA LEU A 412 20.91 -27.57 9.91
C LEU A 412 20.70 -28.72 10.91
N LEU A 413 20.30 -29.92 10.45
CA LEU A 413 20.16 -31.11 11.30
C LEU A 413 21.51 -31.59 11.86
N GLU A 414 22.61 -31.37 11.14
CA GLU A 414 23.97 -31.70 11.59
C GLU A 414 24.55 -30.67 12.58
N LEU A 415 24.02 -29.44 12.60
CA LEU A 415 24.44 -28.40 13.54
C LEU A 415 24.03 -28.74 14.98
N LYS A 416 24.93 -28.46 15.93
CA LYS A 416 24.71 -28.73 17.36
C LYS A 416 24.55 -27.45 18.18
N GLY A 417 23.65 -27.50 19.17
CA GLY A 417 23.71 -26.67 20.38
C GLY A 417 23.54 -25.16 20.16
N GLU A 418 24.64 -24.41 20.29
CA GLU A 418 24.65 -22.95 20.37
C GLU A 418 24.46 -22.28 19.00
N ARG A 419 25.16 -22.77 17.96
CA ARG A 419 25.13 -22.18 16.61
C ARG A 419 23.75 -22.19 15.96
N ILE A 420 22.98 -23.26 16.14
CA ILE A 420 21.61 -23.33 15.59
C ILE A 420 20.66 -22.35 16.27
N ARG A 421 20.86 -22.09 17.57
CA ARG A 421 20.09 -21.07 18.32
C ARG A 421 20.47 -19.66 17.91
N ASP A 422 21.75 -19.43 17.61
CA ASP A 422 22.21 -18.14 17.10
C ASP A 422 21.63 -17.86 15.71
N ILE A 423 21.67 -18.84 14.80
CA ILE A 423 21.03 -18.75 13.48
C ILE A 423 19.52 -18.53 13.62
N GLU A 424 18.82 -19.28 14.48
CA GLU A 424 17.38 -19.07 14.75
C GLU A 424 17.10 -17.64 15.22
N LYS A 425 17.89 -17.15 16.17
CA LYS A 425 17.76 -15.78 16.68
C LYS A 425 18.02 -14.76 15.58
N ILE A 426 18.99 -15.00 14.69
CA ILE A 426 19.24 -14.12 13.56
C ILE A 426 18.07 -14.19 12.57
N ILE A 427 17.53 -15.36 12.22
CA ILE A 427 16.36 -15.50 11.34
C ILE A 427 15.18 -14.67 11.86
N MET A 428 14.95 -14.68 13.18
CA MET A 428 13.89 -13.89 13.82
C MET A 428 14.14 -12.38 13.77
N ASN A 429 15.40 -11.96 13.82
CA ASN A 429 15.78 -10.55 14.01
C ASN A 429 16.44 -9.90 12.78
N ILE A 430 16.71 -10.63 11.71
CA ILE A 430 17.36 -10.08 10.51
C ILE A 430 16.30 -9.41 9.65
N ASP A 431 16.47 -8.13 9.36
CA ASP A 431 15.67 -7.47 8.34
C ASP A 431 16.38 -7.65 7.01
N VAL A 432 15.85 -8.52 6.16
CA VAL A 432 16.46 -8.85 4.85
C VAL A 432 16.22 -7.73 3.84
N GLY A 433 15.56 -6.63 4.23
CA GLY A 433 15.31 -5.53 3.32
C GLY A 433 14.35 -5.98 2.21
N GLU A 434 13.10 -6.26 2.57
CA GLU A 434 12.05 -5.57 1.82
C GLU A 434 12.12 -4.14 2.39
N GLU A 435 12.94 -3.26 1.75
CA GLU A 435 13.37 -1.95 2.28
C GLU A 435 12.28 -1.30 3.14
N LEU A 436 12.54 -1.06 4.44
CA LEU A 436 11.64 -0.29 5.33
C LEU A 436 11.96 1.22 5.31
#